data_AF-A0A963GJT7-F1
#
_entry.id   AF-A0A963GJT7-F1
#
_cell.length_a   1.000
_cell.length_b   1.000
_cell.length_c   1.000
_cell.angle_alpha   90.00
_cell.angle_beta   90.00
_cell.angle_gamma   90.00
#
_symmetry.space_group_name_H-M   'P 1'
#
loop_
_entity.id
_entity.type
_entity.pdbx_description
1 polymer ?
#
loop_
_entity_poly.entity_id
_entity_poly.type
_entity_poly.pdbx_seq_one_letter_code
_entity_poly.pdbx_strand_id
1 'polypeptide(L)'
;KARVEDALHATRAAVEEGIVAGGGVALIRARTAVANLKGDNHDQDAGIKIVLRAMEQPLREIVANAGDEPSVVVNKVTEGSGNFGFNAATGEYGDLVEMGVLDPTKVTRTALQNAASVAGLMLTTDCMVGELAEDKPAGGMPPGMGGMGGMGGMDMGM
;
A
#
# COMPACT_ATOMS: atom_id res chain seq x y z
N LYS A 1 -0.52 -7.59 -18.23
CA LYS A 1 -1.39 -8.57 -17.54
C LYS A 1 -1.94 -7.96 -16.24
N ALA A 2 -1.08 -7.59 -15.27
CA ALA A 2 -1.48 -6.94 -14.01
C ALA A 2 -2.42 -5.72 -14.16
N ARG A 3 -2.13 -4.77 -15.07
CA ARG A 3 -2.95 -3.55 -15.25
C ARG A 3 -4.44 -3.79 -15.58
N VAL A 4 -4.77 -4.89 -16.26
CA VAL A 4 -6.17 -5.20 -16.62
C VAL A 4 -6.90 -5.79 -15.43
N GLU A 5 -6.23 -6.65 -14.67
CA GLU A 5 -6.77 -7.22 -13.43
C GLU A 5 -6.98 -6.11 -12.37
N ASP A 6 -6.02 -5.21 -12.21
CA ASP A 6 -6.14 -4.05 -11.31
C ASP A 6 -7.34 -3.17 -11.64
N ALA A 7 -7.56 -2.85 -12.92
CA ALA A 7 -8.70 -2.07 -13.36
C ALA A 7 -10.05 -2.78 -13.09
N LEU A 8 -10.10 -4.10 -13.29
CA LEU A 8 -11.28 -4.91 -12.99
C LEU A 8 -11.58 -4.92 -11.48
N HIS A 9 -10.56 -5.05 -10.64
CA HIS A 9 -10.74 -5.05 -9.18
C HIS A 9 -11.13 -3.67 -8.65
N ALA A 10 -10.53 -2.59 -9.18
CA ALA A 10 -10.88 -1.22 -8.81
C ALA A 10 -12.33 -0.87 -9.16
N THR A 11 -12.79 -1.26 -10.36
CA THR A 11 -14.19 -1.02 -10.79
C THR A 11 -15.19 -1.82 -9.95
N ARG A 12 -14.89 -3.08 -9.63
CA ARG A 12 -15.72 -3.88 -8.70
C ARG A 12 -15.78 -3.27 -7.31
N ALA A 13 -14.64 -2.85 -6.77
CA ALA A 13 -14.56 -2.19 -5.47
C ALA A 13 -15.36 -0.88 -5.43
N ALA A 14 -15.35 -0.11 -6.53
CA ALA A 14 -16.13 1.12 -6.66
C ALA A 14 -17.64 0.84 -6.73
N VAL A 15 -18.06 -0.26 -7.38
CA VAL A 15 -19.47 -0.68 -7.41
C VAL A 15 -19.96 -1.11 -6.03
N GLU A 16 -19.11 -1.78 -5.24
CA GLU A 16 -19.48 -2.31 -3.92
C GLU A 16 -19.64 -1.23 -2.84
N GLU A 17 -18.70 -0.27 -2.77
CA GLU A 17 -18.64 0.73 -1.67
C GLU A 17 -18.61 2.19 -2.15
N GLY A 18 -18.79 2.43 -3.45
CA GLY A 18 -18.73 3.76 -4.04
C GLY A 18 -17.31 4.29 -4.22
N ILE A 19 -17.23 5.61 -4.41
CA ILE A 19 -16.00 6.33 -4.72
C ILE A 19 -15.80 7.50 -3.75
N VAL A 20 -14.56 7.92 -3.62
CA VAL A 20 -14.14 9.13 -2.90
C VAL A 20 -13.16 9.93 -3.76
N ALA A 21 -12.96 11.21 -3.42
CA ALA A 21 -11.91 12.01 -4.02
C ALA A 21 -10.53 11.36 -3.76
N GLY A 22 -9.79 11.11 -4.84
CA GLY A 22 -8.47 10.49 -4.79
C GLY A 22 -7.38 11.47 -4.35
N GLY A 23 -6.14 11.23 -4.77
CA GLY A 23 -5.02 12.16 -4.53
C GLY A 23 -4.72 12.40 -3.05
N GLY A 24 -5.12 11.49 -2.15
CA GLY A 24 -4.98 11.65 -0.70
C GLY A 24 -6.02 12.56 -0.05
N VAL A 25 -6.96 13.17 -0.80
CA VAL A 25 -8.00 14.05 -0.25
C VAL A 25 -8.89 13.30 0.75
N ALA A 26 -9.30 12.08 0.42
CA ALA A 26 -10.11 11.26 1.34
C ALA A 26 -9.46 11.07 2.72
N LEU A 27 -8.13 10.91 2.78
CA LEU A 27 -7.39 10.76 4.04
C LEU A 27 -7.32 12.09 4.80
N ILE A 28 -7.15 13.22 4.11
CA ILE A 28 -7.22 14.55 4.73
C ILE A 28 -8.61 14.80 5.33
N ARG A 29 -9.68 14.45 4.62
CA ARG A 29 -11.06 14.59 5.11
C ARG A 29 -11.31 13.71 6.33
N ALA A 30 -10.88 12.45 6.28
CA ALA A 30 -10.99 11.53 7.41
C ALA A 30 -10.24 12.06 8.64
N ARG A 31 -9.00 12.52 8.47
CA ARG A 31 -8.19 13.15 9.52
C ARG A 31 -8.92 14.34 10.15
N THR A 32 -9.47 15.24 9.36
CA THR A 32 -10.21 16.41 9.86
C THR A 32 -11.45 16.00 10.66
N ALA A 33 -12.18 14.97 10.21
CA ALA A 33 -13.36 14.46 10.91
C ALA A 33 -13.05 13.90 12.31
N VAL A 34 -11.85 13.36 12.52
CA VAL A 34 -11.41 12.81 13.80
C VAL A 34 -10.35 13.66 14.52
N ALA A 35 -10.15 14.92 14.11
CA ALA A 35 -9.09 15.78 14.65
C ALA A 35 -9.22 16.04 16.16
N ASN A 36 -10.43 15.92 16.70
CA ASN A 36 -10.73 16.11 18.13
C ASN A 36 -10.76 14.80 18.93
N LEU A 37 -10.33 13.67 18.32
CA LEU A 37 -10.20 12.40 19.03
C LEU A 37 -9.21 12.54 20.20
N LYS A 38 -9.59 12.03 21.36
CA LYS A 38 -8.76 12.01 22.57
C LYS A 38 -8.58 10.58 23.05
N GLY A 39 -7.38 10.27 23.52
CA GLY A 39 -7.07 9.01 24.19
C GLY A 39 -7.40 9.07 25.68
N ASP A 40 -7.19 7.93 26.35
CA ASP A 40 -7.40 7.81 27.79
C ASP A 40 -6.30 8.49 28.61
N ASN A 41 -5.13 8.69 28.00
CA ASN A 41 -3.95 9.29 28.63
C ASN A 41 -3.08 10.05 27.62
N HIS A 42 -2.08 10.76 28.14
CA HIS A 42 -1.19 11.60 27.34
C HIS A 42 -0.39 10.82 26.27
N ASP A 43 -0.04 9.56 26.55
CA ASP A 43 0.72 8.73 25.60
C ASP A 43 -0.15 8.33 24.40
N GLN A 44 -1.42 7.99 24.66
CA GLN A 44 -2.38 7.75 23.60
C GLN A 44 -2.67 9.02 22.78
N ASP A 45 -2.77 10.19 23.42
CA ASP A 45 -2.93 11.47 22.72
C ASP A 45 -1.73 11.76 21.79
N ALA A 46 -0.52 11.44 22.23
CA ALA A 46 0.68 11.55 21.39
C ALA A 46 0.61 10.60 20.19
N GLY A 47 0.20 9.34 20.41
CA GLY A 47 -0.01 8.36 19.34
C GLY A 47 -1.04 8.80 18.31
N ILE A 48 -2.19 9.32 18.76
CA ILE A 48 -3.24 9.87 17.88
C ILE A 48 -2.67 10.98 17.00
N LYS A 49 -1.91 11.93 17.57
CA LYS A 49 -1.27 13.02 16.79
C LYS A 49 -0.32 12.49 15.71
N ILE A 50 0.44 11.44 16.01
CA ILE A 50 1.36 10.80 15.05
C ILE A 50 0.57 10.19 13.90
N VAL A 51 -0.51 9.43 14.19
CA VAL A 51 -1.35 8.81 13.15
C VAL A 51 -2.04 9.87 12.30
N LEU A 52 -2.60 10.92 12.90
CA LEU A 52 -3.22 12.03 12.16
C LEU A 52 -2.22 12.72 11.22
N ARG A 53 -0.95 12.85 11.63
CA ARG A 53 0.11 13.38 10.75
C ARG A 53 0.48 12.39 9.64
N ALA A 54 0.51 11.09 9.93
CA ALA A 54 0.82 10.06 8.95
C ALA A 54 -0.22 10.01 7.82
N MET A 55 -1.49 10.28 8.11
CA MET A 55 -2.57 10.34 7.12
C MET A 55 -2.36 11.43 6.05
N GLU A 56 -1.58 12.47 6.32
CA GLU A 56 -1.24 13.49 5.31
C GLU A 56 -0.15 13.02 4.32
N GLN A 57 0.64 12.01 4.68
CA GLN A 57 1.84 11.64 3.93
C GLN A 57 1.54 11.21 2.48
N PRO A 58 0.45 10.47 2.18
CA PRO A 58 0.15 10.10 0.80
C PRO A 58 -0.04 11.31 -0.12
N LEU A 59 -0.77 12.35 0.31
CA LEU A 59 -0.91 13.59 -0.47
C LEU A 59 0.46 14.29 -0.61
N ARG A 60 1.24 14.36 0.46
CA ARG A 60 2.57 15.00 0.42
C ARG A 60 3.50 14.32 -0.58
N GLU A 61 3.51 12.99 -0.59
CA GLU A 61 4.33 12.19 -1.48
C GLU A 61 3.91 12.35 -2.94
N ILE A 62 2.60 12.36 -3.22
CA ILE A 62 2.07 12.62 -4.57
C ILE A 62 2.51 14.01 -5.06
N VAL A 63 2.39 15.03 -4.21
CA VAL A 63 2.75 16.41 -4.56
C VAL A 63 4.26 16.56 -4.76
N ALA A 64 5.07 15.98 -3.86
CA ALA A 64 6.53 16.01 -3.99
C ALA A 64 7.00 15.32 -5.28
N ASN A 65 6.39 14.18 -5.63
CA ASN A 65 6.69 13.48 -6.87
C ASN A 65 6.24 14.24 -8.13
N ALA A 66 5.28 15.16 -8.01
CA ALA A 66 4.90 16.09 -9.06
C ALA A 66 5.82 17.33 -9.16
N GLY A 67 6.71 17.53 -8.17
CA GLY A 67 7.65 18.66 -8.12
C GLY A 67 7.10 19.92 -7.46
N ASP A 68 5.93 19.85 -6.83
CA ASP A 68 5.27 20.95 -6.13
C ASP A 68 5.59 20.93 -4.62
N GLU A 69 5.30 22.04 -3.92
CA GLU A 69 5.57 22.17 -2.48
C GLU A 69 4.47 21.49 -1.62
N PRO A 70 4.76 20.36 -0.95
CA PRO A 70 3.75 19.56 -0.24
C PRO A 70 3.01 20.33 0.85
N SER A 71 3.72 21.20 1.56
CA SER A 71 3.15 21.91 2.71
C SER A 71 2.08 22.93 2.27
N VAL A 72 2.30 23.59 1.13
CA VAL A 72 1.33 24.53 0.56
C VAL A 72 0.07 23.81 0.10
N VAL A 73 0.24 22.68 -0.59
CA VAL A 73 -0.89 21.90 -1.11
C VAL A 73 -1.72 21.30 0.03
N VAL A 74 -1.08 20.66 1.02
CA VAL A 74 -1.80 20.07 2.16
C VAL A 74 -2.63 21.11 2.91
N ASN A 75 -2.06 22.29 3.19
CA ASN A 75 -2.79 23.35 3.88
C ASN A 75 -4.03 23.79 3.09
N LYS A 76 -3.87 24.07 1.80
CA LYS A 76 -4.98 24.50 0.93
C LYS A 76 -6.06 23.42 0.76
N VAL A 77 -5.67 22.15 0.62
CA VAL A 77 -6.63 21.04 0.57
C VAL A 77 -7.38 20.88 1.90
N THR A 78 -6.70 21.08 3.03
CA THR A 78 -7.29 20.98 4.38
C THR A 78 -8.35 22.06 4.63
N GLU A 79 -8.14 23.27 4.13
CA GLU A 79 -9.10 24.38 4.21
C GLU A 79 -10.36 24.17 3.34
N GLY A 80 -10.25 23.35 2.30
CA GLY A 80 -11.38 22.99 1.44
C GLY A 80 -12.31 21.94 2.05
N SER A 81 -13.43 21.70 1.38
CA SER A 81 -14.46 20.73 1.78
C SER A 81 -14.82 19.77 0.65
N GLY A 82 -15.46 18.66 0.98
CA GLY A 82 -15.91 17.67 0.00
C GLY A 82 -14.74 17.18 -0.87
N ASN A 83 -14.94 17.22 -2.19
CA ASN A 83 -13.99 16.72 -3.19
C ASN A 83 -12.89 17.72 -3.56
N PHE A 84 -12.88 18.92 -2.97
CA PHE A 84 -11.85 19.92 -3.26
C PHE A 84 -10.47 19.35 -2.98
N GLY A 85 -9.61 19.34 -3.99
CA GLY A 85 -8.27 18.77 -3.93
C GLY A 85 -7.32 19.38 -4.93
N PHE A 86 -6.13 18.78 -5.03
CA PHE A 86 -5.08 19.17 -5.95
C PHE A 86 -4.84 18.06 -6.97
N ASN A 87 -5.03 18.37 -8.25
CA ASN A 87 -4.73 17.44 -9.33
C ASN A 87 -3.25 17.55 -9.70
N ALA A 88 -2.45 16.63 -9.18
CA ALA A 88 -1.00 16.60 -9.39
C ALA A 88 -0.58 16.38 -10.87
N ALA A 89 -1.49 15.92 -11.73
CA ALA A 89 -1.20 15.79 -13.16
C ALA A 89 -1.28 17.13 -13.91
N THR A 90 -2.09 18.07 -13.42
CA THR A 90 -2.32 19.38 -14.08
C THR A 90 -1.83 20.58 -13.26
N GLY A 91 -1.58 20.40 -11.97
CA GLY A 91 -1.24 21.48 -11.04
C GLY A 91 -2.44 22.33 -10.60
N GLU A 92 -3.67 21.88 -10.87
CA GLU A 92 -4.89 22.65 -10.61
C GLU A 92 -5.61 22.21 -9.34
N TYR A 93 -6.32 23.16 -8.72
CA TYR A 93 -7.21 22.89 -7.59
C TYR A 93 -8.66 22.88 -8.05
N GLY A 94 -9.45 21.95 -7.54
CA GLY A 94 -10.89 21.89 -7.80
C GLY A 94 -11.52 20.60 -7.32
N ASP A 95 -12.71 20.28 -7.82
CA ASP A 95 -13.39 19.02 -7.51
C ASP A 95 -12.68 17.86 -8.22
N LEU A 96 -11.99 17.02 -7.45
CA LEU A 96 -11.23 15.91 -8.02
C LEU A 96 -12.12 14.84 -8.65
N VAL A 97 -13.37 14.69 -8.20
CA VAL A 97 -14.29 13.72 -8.81
C VAL A 97 -14.73 14.21 -10.18
N GLU A 98 -15.05 15.50 -10.32
CA GLU A 98 -15.36 16.11 -11.62
C GLU A 98 -14.15 16.08 -12.57
N MET A 99 -12.94 16.22 -12.03
CA MET A 99 -11.67 16.08 -12.77
C MET A 99 -11.30 14.62 -13.08
N GLY A 100 -12.07 13.63 -12.61
CA GLY A 100 -11.83 12.21 -12.84
C GLY A 100 -10.72 11.58 -11.98
N VAL A 101 -10.25 12.28 -10.96
CA VAL A 101 -9.26 11.81 -9.97
C VAL A 101 -10.01 11.27 -8.75
N LEU A 102 -10.43 10.01 -8.85
CA LEU A 102 -11.23 9.32 -7.84
C LEU A 102 -10.58 8.01 -7.44
N ASP A 103 -10.81 7.61 -6.18
CA ASP A 103 -10.41 6.31 -5.65
C ASP A 103 -11.66 5.50 -5.24
N PRO A 104 -11.67 4.18 -5.45
CA PRO A 104 -12.70 3.33 -4.86
C PRO A 104 -12.62 3.40 -3.32
N THR A 105 -13.75 3.67 -2.65
CA THR A 105 -13.80 3.84 -1.18
C THR A 105 -13.18 2.66 -0.44
N LYS A 106 -13.50 1.45 -0.90
CA LYS A 106 -12.99 0.20 -0.34
C LYS A 106 -11.46 0.15 -0.35
N VAL A 107 -10.82 0.63 -1.42
CA VAL A 107 -9.36 0.57 -1.57
C VAL A 107 -8.71 1.50 -0.54
N THR A 108 -9.13 2.75 -0.46
CA THR A 108 -8.57 3.71 0.50
C THR A 108 -8.79 3.27 1.95
N ARG A 109 -10.00 2.77 2.27
CA ARG A 109 -10.33 2.28 3.61
C ARG A 109 -9.51 1.06 4.01
N THR A 110 -9.46 0.04 3.15
CA THR A 110 -8.72 -1.19 3.43
C THR A 110 -7.22 -0.97 3.48
N ALA A 111 -6.67 -0.07 2.65
CA ALA A 111 -5.28 0.35 2.72
C ALA A 111 -4.94 0.93 4.10
N LEU A 112 -5.76 1.84 4.62
CA LEU A 112 -5.55 2.44 5.95
C LEU A 112 -5.66 1.39 7.07
N GLN A 113 -6.65 0.50 7.00
CA GLN A 113 -6.84 -0.57 7.99
C GLN A 113 -5.67 -1.56 8.00
N ASN A 114 -5.20 -1.96 6.82
CA ASN A 114 -4.06 -2.86 6.68
C ASN A 114 -2.77 -2.18 7.17
N ALA A 115 -2.57 -0.90 6.85
CA ALA A 115 -1.44 -0.13 7.34
C ALA A 115 -1.44 -0.05 8.89
N ALA A 116 -2.60 0.20 9.50
CA ALA A 116 -2.73 0.20 10.96
C ALA A 116 -2.44 -1.19 11.57
N SER A 117 -2.92 -2.26 10.93
CA SER A 117 -2.66 -3.64 11.35
C SER A 117 -1.17 -3.98 11.33
N VAL A 118 -0.48 -3.67 10.23
CA VAL A 118 0.96 -3.90 10.09
C VAL A 118 1.75 -3.03 11.06
N ALA A 119 1.39 -1.76 11.22
CA ALA A 119 2.05 -0.88 12.18
C ALA A 119 1.89 -1.40 13.62
N GLY A 120 0.69 -1.87 13.99
CA GLY A 120 0.44 -2.50 15.28
C GLY A 120 1.33 -3.72 15.51
N LEU A 121 1.37 -4.64 14.53
CA LEU A 121 2.24 -5.82 14.59
C LEU A 121 3.71 -5.43 14.79
N MET A 122 4.21 -4.49 14.01
CA MET A 122 5.61 -4.03 14.08
C MET A 122 5.96 -3.39 15.43
N LEU A 123 5.06 -2.55 15.96
CA LEU A 123 5.28 -1.87 17.25
C LEU A 123 5.26 -2.84 18.44
N THR A 124 4.52 -3.94 18.34
CA THR A 124 4.46 -4.97 19.39
C THR A 124 5.49 -6.09 19.20
N THR A 125 6.31 -6.02 18.15
CA THR A 125 7.35 -7.03 17.89
C THR A 125 8.62 -6.63 18.65
N ASP A 126 8.91 -7.33 19.75
CA ASP A 126 10.11 -7.07 20.56
C ASP A 126 11.41 -7.60 19.93
N CYS A 127 11.35 -8.77 19.27
CA CYS A 127 12.51 -9.37 18.62
C CYS A 127 12.12 -10.18 17.37
N MET A 128 13.05 -10.22 16.41
CA MET A 128 12.95 -11.07 15.22
C MET A 128 14.16 -12.00 15.21
N VAL A 129 13.91 -13.30 15.17
CA VAL A 129 14.96 -14.32 15.05
C VAL A 129 14.99 -14.79 13.60
N GLY A 130 16.09 -14.50 12.92
CA GLY A 130 16.35 -15.00 11.57
C GLY A 130 17.38 -16.12 11.60
N GLU A 131 17.17 -17.15 10.80
CA GLU A 131 18.19 -18.16 10.51
C GLU A 131 19.07 -17.66 9.37
N LEU A 132 20.38 -17.81 9.50
CA LEU A 132 21.31 -17.55 8.40
C LEU A 132 21.13 -18.64 7.35
N ALA A 133 21.19 -18.24 6.08
CA ALA A 133 21.23 -19.21 4.99
C ALA A 133 22.44 -20.13 5.19
N GLU A 134 22.20 -21.41 5.41
CA GLU A 134 23.26 -22.41 5.46
C GLU A 134 23.84 -22.59 4.05
N ASP A 135 25.16 -22.39 3.90
CA ASP A 135 25.90 -22.83 2.72
C ASP A 135 25.91 -24.37 2.70
N LYS A 136 24.79 -24.98 2.30
CA LYS A 136 24.77 -26.40 1.98
C LYS A 136 25.54 -26.56 0.68
N PRO A 137 26.67 -27.29 0.65
CA PRO A 137 27.27 -27.67 -0.62
C PRO A 137 26.21 -28.39 -1.43
N ALA A 138 25.97 -27.92 -2.66
CA ALA A 138 25.06 -28.56 -3.61
C ALA A 138 25.32 -30.07 -3.56
N GLY A 139 24.29 -30.82 -3.18
CA GLY A 139 24.43 -32.19 -2.71
C GLY A 139 25.38 -33.00 -3.58
N GLY A 140 26.47 -33.48 -2.96
CA GLY A 140 27.25 -34.55 -3.54
C GLY A 140 26.29 -35.72 -3.77
N MET A 141 26.11 -36.13 -5.03
CA MET A 141 25.43 -37.37 -5.33
C MET A 141 26.03 -38.48 -4.44
N PRO A 142 25.21 -39.21 -3.67
CA PRO A 142 25.74 -40.31 -2.87
C PRO A 142 26.33 -41.38 -3.81
N PRO A 143 27.60 -41.80 -3.59
CA PRO A 143 28.20 -42.86 -4.36
C PRO A 143 27.58 -44.19 -3.92
N GLY A 144 26.70 -44.73 -4.77
CA GLY A 144 26.27 -46.12 -4.68
C GLY A 144 24.94 -46.36 -3.96
N MET A 145 23.88 -46.52 -4.75
CA MET A 145 22.83 -47.49 -4.44
C MET A 145 22.32 -48.02 -5.78
N GLY A 146 22.78 -49.20 -6.16
CA GLY A 146 22.44 -49.86 -7.41
C GLY A 146 20.98 -50.30 -7.47
N GLY A 147 20.49 -50.52 -8.68
CA GLY A 147 19.17 -51.13 -8.87
C GLY A 147 18.65 -51.04 -10.30
N MET A 148 19.00 -52.04 -11.10
CA MET A 148 18.08 -52.74 -11.99
C MET A 148 17.44 -51.98 -13.17
N GLY A 149 17.86 -52.38 -14.37
CA GLY A 149 16.89 -52.91 -15.33
C GLY A 149 16.61 -52.08 -16.58
N GLY A 150 17.04 -52.63 -17.72
CA GLY A 150 16.15 -52.73 -18.88
C GLY A 150 16.62 -52.04 -20.17
N MET A 151 16.60 -52.82 -21.24
CA MET A 151 16.64 -52.42 -22.67
C MET A 151 17.98 -51.86 -23.15
N GLY A 152 18.76 -52.54 -23.98
CA GLY A 152 18.42 -53.16 -25.27
C GLY A 152 19.30 -52.44 -26.31
N GLY A 153 20.44 -53.01 -26.70
CA GLY A 153 20.52 -53.81 -27.92
C GLY A 153 20.36 -52.95 -29.17
N MET A 154 21.47 -52.40 -29.69
CA MET A 154 21.80 -52.19 -31.12
C MET A 154 22.86 -51.10 -31.28
N ASP A 155 24.13 -51.50 -31.44
CA ASP A 155 25.02 -50.85 -32.42
C ASP A 155 26.22 -51.77 -32.73
N MET A 156 26.17 -52.42 -33.89
CA MET A 156 27.34 -52.94 -34.60
C MET A 156 26.91 -53.37 -36.01
N GLY A 157 27.09 -52.47 -36.97
CA GLY A 157 27.34 -52.84 -38.36
C GLY A 157 26.36 -52.27 -39.38
N MET A 158 26.88 -51.33 -40.18
CA MET A 158 26.52 -50.95 -41.56
C MET A 158 25.10 -50.45 -41.84
#